data_AF-A0A0P9I7Q1-F1
#
_entry.id   AF-A0A0P9I7Q1-F1
#
_cell.length_a   1.000
_cell.length_b   1.000
_cell.length_c   1.000
_cell.angle_alpha   90.00
_cell.angle_beta   90.00
_cell.angle_gamma   90.00
#
_symmetry.space_group_name_H-M   'P 1'
#
loop_
_entity.id
_entity.type
_entity.pdbx_description
1 polymer ?
#
loop_
_entity_poly.entity_id
_entity_poly.type
_entity_poly.pdbx_seq_one_letter_code
_entity_poly.pdbx_strand_id
1 'polypeptide(L)'
;MAKVQVNVKLDEKLLREVEVLIKGGYFNTKTEAFMEALQLLIRSYKAGELARRIDRIREGTEKMPSVTEEVVKAHEEENEQ
;
A
#
# COMPACT_ATOMS: atom_id res chain seq x y z
N MET A 1 -13.02 -21.17 9.34
CA MET A 1 -11.65 -21.02 8.81
C MET A 1 -10.69 -21.82 9.68
N ALA A 2 -9.72 -22.50 9.08
CA ALA A 2 -8.74 -23.28 9.83
C ALA A 2 -7.83 -22.35 10.65
N LYS A 3 -7.60 -22.69 11.93
CA LYS A 3 -6.61 -21.99 12.76
C LYS A 3 -5.24 -22.57 12.43
N VAL A 4 -4.31 -21.72 12.03
CA VAL A 4 -2.91 -22.07 11.77
C VAL A 4 -2.05 -21.47 12.87
N GLN A 5 -1.19 -22.28 13.48
CA GLN A 5 -0.21 -21.82 14.46
C GLN A 5 1.15 -21.63 13.79
N VAL A 6 1.81 -20.52 14.08
CA VAL A 6 3.13 -20.17 13.55
C VAL A 6 4.05 -19.90 14.74
N ASN A 7 5.26 -20.45 14.71
CA ASN A 7 6.30 -20.18 15.71
C ASN A 7 7.38 -19.30 15.08
N VAL A 8 7.76 -18.22 15.77
CA VAL A 8 8.71 -17.22 15.28
C VAL A 8 9.74 -16.95 16.38
N LYS A 9 11.01 -16.81 16.01
CA LYS A 9 12.06 -16.32 16.91
C LYS A 9 12.08 -14.80 16.86
N LEU A 10 11.98 -14.16 18.02
CA LEU A 10 11.94 -12.71 18.16
C LEU A 10 13.05 -12.25 19.10
N ASP A 11 13.52 -11.01 18.91
CA ASP A 11 14.36 -10.34 19.89
C ASP A 11 13.58 -10.13 21.19
N GLU A 12 14.21 -10.40 22.32
CA GLU A 12 13.62 -10.21 23.63
C GLU A 12 13.19 -8.75 23.87
N LYS A 13 13.97 -7.78 23.38
CA LYS A 13 13.66 -6.35 23.50
C LYS A 13 12.34 -6.01 22.80
N LEU A 14 12.12 -6.56 21.61
CA LEU A 14 10.88 -6.36 20.86
C LEU A 14 9.68 -6.94 21.61
N LEU A 15 9.84 -8.13 22.19
CA LEU A 15 8.77 -8.75 22.98
C LEU A 15 8.42 -7.89 24.21
N ARG A 16 9.42 -7.29 24.88
CA ARG A 16 9.20 -6.40 26.02
C ARG A 16 8.41 -5.15 25.63
N GLU A 17 8.67 -4.56 24.46
CA GLU A 17 7.89 -3.41 23.99
C GLU A 17 6.43 -3.79 23.72
N VAL A 18 6.17 -4.95 23.11
CA VAL A 18 4.80 -5.46 22.92
C VAL A 18 4.10 -5.66 24.26
N GLU A 19 4.81 -6.14 25.28
CA GLU A 19 4.25 -6.28 26.63
C GLU A 19 3.90 -4.94 27.29
N VAL A 20 4.67 -3.88 27.05
CA VAL A 20 4.34 -2.53 27.51
C VAL A 20 3.02 -2.06 26.89
N LEU A 21 2.80 -2.31 25.59
CA LEU A 21 1.56 -1.95 24.91
C LEU A 21 0.35 -2.72 25.48
N ILE A 22 0.53 -4.00 25.81
CA ILE A 22 -0.53 -4.80 26.45
C ILE A 22 -0.84 -4.26 27.85
N LYS A 23 0.19 -3.97 28.65
CA LYS A 23 0.02 -3.38 29.99
C LYS A 23 -0.66 -2.02 29.95
N GLY A 24 -0.44 -1.26 28.87
CA GLY A 24 -1.10 0.02 28.61
C GLY A 24 -2.55 -0.11 28.14
N GLY A 25 -3.06 -1.33 27.92
CA GLY A 25 -4.44 -1.57 27.48
C GLY A 25 -4.69 -1.35 25.98
N TYR A 26 -3.64 -1.16 25.17
CA TYR A 26 -3.78 -1.01 23.71
C TYR A 26 -4.15 -2.33 23.02
N PHE A 27 -3.75 -3.46 23.63
CA PHE A 27 -4.07 -4.80 23.17
C PHE A 27 -4.38 -5.68 24.38
N ASN A 28 -5.31 -6.62 24.20
CA ASN A 28 -5.68 -7.57 25.25
C ASN A 28 -4.68 -8.73 25.33
N THR A 29 -4.06 -9.11 24.20
CA THR A 29 -3.12 -10.24 24.14
C THR A 29 -1.95 -10.00 23.19
N LYS A 30 -0.87 -10.76 23.36
CA LYS A 30 0.27 -10.80 22.42
C LYS A 30 -0.18 -11.21 21.01
N THR A 31 -1.05 -12.21 20.91
CA THR A 31 -1.58 -12.68 19.62
C THR A 31 -2.29 -11.58 18.86
N GLU A 32 -3.12 -10.80 19.54
CA GLU A 32 -3.83 -9.65 18.95
C GLU A 32 -2.85 -8.59 18.45
N ALA A 33 -1.87 -8.20 19.26
CA ALA A 33 -0.85 -7.23 18.86
C ALA A 33 -0.05 -7.70 17.63
N PHE A 34 0.37 -8.97 17.61
CA PHE A 34 1.11 -9.53 16.48
C PHE A 34 0.23 -9.66 15.22
N MET A 35 -1.05 -10.01 15.38
CA MET A 35 -1.98 -10.04 14.24
C MET A 35 -2.15 -8.66 13.62
N GLU A 36 -2.33 -7.62 14.44
CA GLU A 36 -2.48 -6.25 13.93
C GLU A 36 -1.21 -5.77 13.25
N ALA A 37 -0.04 -6.05 13.84
CA ALA A 37 1.26 -5.73 13.23
C ALA A 37 1.44 -6.39 11.85
N LEU A 38 1.07 -7.67 11.71
CA LEU A 38 1.14 -8.38 10.43
C LEU A 38 0.14 -7.81 9.41
N GLN A 39 -1.06 -7.42 9.83
CA GLN A 39 -2.02 -6.78 8.94
C GLN A 39 -1.52 -5.42 8.45
N LEU A 40 -0.97 -4.61 9.36
CA LEU A 40 -0.36 -3.32 9.03
C LEU A 40 0.80 -3.49 8.05
N LEU A 41 1.66 -4.48 8.26
CA LEU A 41 2.74 -4.82 7.34
C LEU A 41 2.19 -5.19 5.94
N ILE A 42 1.19 -6.07 5.87
CA ILE A 42 0.60 -6.46 4.57
C ILE A 42 -0.02 -5.24 3.87
N ARG A 43 -0.74 -4.38 4.61
CA ARG A 43 -1.36 -3.17 4.08
C ARG A 43 -0.32 -2.18 3.56
N SER A 44 0.78 -1.97 4.29
CA SER A 44 1.83 -1.03 3.88
C SER A 44 2.51 -1.45 2.58
N TYR A 45 2.78 -2.76 2.40
CA TYR A 45 3.33 -3.28 1.15
C TYR A 45 2.36 -3.13 -0.03
N LYS A 46 1.07 -3.43 0.18
CA LYS A 46 0.03 -3.22 -0.84
C LYS A 46 -0.12 -1.75 -1.23
N ALA A 47 -0.12 -0.84 -0.25
CA ALA A 47 -0.19 0.59 -0.49
C ALA A 47 1.03 1.10 -1.27
N GLY A 48 2.24 0.65 -0.90
CA GLY A 48 3.46 1.00 -1.63
C GLY A 48 3.50 0.46 -3.06
N GLU A 49 2.94 -0.73 -3.30
CA GLU A 49 2.79 -1.26 -4.65
C GLU A 49 1.80 -0.43 -5.48
N LEU A 50 0.68 -0.02 -4.88
CA LEU A 50 -0.30 0.85 -5.54
C LEU A 50 0.31 2.20 -5.89
N ALA A 51 1.05 2.83 -4.96
CA ALA A 51 1.76 4.09 -5.23
C ALA A 51 2.72 3.95 -6.41
N ARG A 52 3.56 2.91 -6.43
CA ARG A 52 4.45 2.62 -7.57
C ARG A 52 3.71 2.34 -8.89
N ARG A 53 2.46 1.87 -8.85
CA ARG A 53 1.64 1.71 -10.06
C ARG A 53 1.09 3.05 -10.54
N ILE A 54 0.64 3.91 -9.61
CA ILE A 54 0.18 5.26 -9.92
C ILE A 54 1.33 6.09 -10.53
N ASP A 55 2.52 6.05 -9.92
CA ASP A 55 3.68 6.78 -10.41
C ASP A 55 4.09 6.33 -11.82
N ARG A 56 4.07 5.01 -12.09
CA ARG A 56 4.33 4.47 -13.44
C ARG A 56 3.28 4.89 -14.46
N ILE A 57 2.00 4.95 -14.09
CA ILE A 57 0.96 5.45 -14.98
C ILE A 57 1.23 6.92 -15.29
N ARG A 58 1.52 7.72 -14.27
CA ARG A 58 1.84 9.14 -14.42
C ARG A 58 3.02 9.35 -15.38
N GLU A 59 4.15 8.70 -15.14
CA GLU A 59 5.34 8.74 -16.02
C GLU A 59 5.02 8.31 -17.46
N GLY A 60 4.15 7.30 -17.64
CA GLY A 60 3.70 6.85 -18.96
C GLY A 60 2.74 7.82 -19.65
N THR A 61 1.96 8.59 -18.88
CA THR A 61 0.97 9.57 -19.38
C THR A 61 1.52 10.98 -19.52
N GLU A 62 2.71 11.29 -18.98
CA GLU A 62 3.34 12.62 -19.07
C GLU A 62 3.71 13.04 -20.51
N LYS A 63 3.75 12.09 -21.44
CA LYS A 63 3.95 12.34 -22.89
C LYS A 63 2.67 12.16 -23.71
N MET A 64 1.55 11.84 -23.07
CA MET A 64 0.29 11.62 -23.76
C MET A 64 -0.35 12.99 -24.02
N PRO A 65 -0.66 13.33 -25.28
CA PRO A 65 -1.34 14.57 -25.58
C PRO A 65 -2.63 14.65 -24.76
N SER A 66 -2.96 15.83 -24.24
CA SER A 66 -4.21 15.98 -23.53
C SER A 66 -5.37 15.67 -24.48
N VAL A 67 -6.50 15.17 -23.95
CA VAL A 67 -7.71 14.94 -24.76
C VAL A 67 -8.09 16.20 -25.57
N THR A 68 -7.81 17.39 -25.01
CA THR A 68 -8.00 18.67 -25.68
C THR A 68 -7.03 18.87 -26.85
N GLU A 69 -5.76 18.49 -26.72
CA GLU A 69 -4.77 18.56 -27.82
C GLU A 69 -5.07 17.55 -28.93
N GLU A 70 -5.57 16.35 -28.60
CA GLU A 70 -6.02 15.39 -29.62
C GLU A 70 -7.26 15.89 -30.37
N VAL A 71 -8.22 16.49 -29.68
CA VAL A 71 -9.42 17.07 -30.32
C VAL A 71 -9.06 18.27 -31.19
N VAL A 72 -8.11 19.12 -30.76
CA VAL A 72 -7.64 20.26 -31.57
C VAL A 72 -6.90 19.76 -32.82
N LYS A 73 -6.00 18.78 -32.70
CA LYS A 73 -5.32 18.18 -33.87
C LYS A 73 -6.30 17.53 -34.85
N ALA A 74 -7.26 16.76 -34.36
CA ALA A 74 -8.26 16.13 -35.21
C ALA A 74 -9.10 17.17 -35.98
N HIS A 75 -9.36 18.33 -35.37
CA HIS A 75 -10.11 19.41 -36.00
C HIS A 75 -9.27 20.30 -36.94
N GLU A 76 -7.95 20.35 -36.74
CA GLU A 76 -7.01 20.99 -37.67
C GLU A 76 -6.82 20.13 -38.94
N GLU A 77 -6.76 18.80 -38.80
CA GLU A 77 -6.64 17.86 -39.94
C GLU A 77 -7.91 17.81 -40.82
N GLU A 78 -9.10 18.09 -40.28
CA GLU A 78 -10.35 18.18 -41.05
C GLU A 78 -10.47 19.47 -41.89
N ASN A 79 -9.74 20.53 -41.55
CA ASN A 79 -9.81 21.83 -42.25
C ASN A 79 -8.77 22.00 -43.37
N GLU A 80 -7.90 21.01 -43.58
CA GLU A 80 -6.90 21.00 -44.67
C GLU A 80 -7.31 20.16 -45.90
N GLN A 81 -8.59 19.77 -46.03
CA GLN A 81 -9.15 19.09 -47.22
C GLN A 81 -10.03 19.99 -48.10
#